data_AF-A0A8J6Y4P2-F1
#
_entry.id   AF-A0A8J6Y4P2-F1
#
_cell.length_a   1.000
_cell.length_b   1.000
_cell.length_c   1.000
_cell.angle_alpha   90.00
_cell.angle_beta   90.00
_cell.angle_gamma   90.00
#
_symmetry.space_group_name_H-M   'P 1'
#
loop_
_entity.id
_entity.type
_entity.pdbx_description
1 polymer ?
#
loop_
_entity_poly.entity_id
_entity_poly.type
_entity_poly.pdbx_seq_one_letter_code
_entity_poly.pdbx_strand_id
1 'polypeptide(L)' 'EHCKKIFKRVAKKKNFGNGRFVRTLLEQAWLKQAQRIIKEAEGGTVTKEDLTNFKVEDFDVNVDKNIGKERKLGFIR' A
#
# COMPACT_ATOMS: atom_id res chain seq x y z
N GLU A 1 -10.08 -8.12 -8.62
CA GLU A 1 -11.16 -7.29 -8.03
C GLU A 1 -10.77 -6.40 -6.84
N HIS A 2 -9.95 -6.83 -5.87
CA HIS A 2 -9.66 -6.04 -4.66
C HIS A 2 -9.03 -4.65 -4.96
N CYS A 3 -7.85 -4.61 -5.58
CA CYS A 3 -7.17 -3.34 -5.91
C CYS A 3 -8.02 -2.44 -6.81
N LYS A 4 -8.83 -3.03 -7.72
CA LYS A 4 -9.76 -2.27 -8.58
C LYS A 4 -10.75 -1.43 -7.75
N LYS A 5 -11.23 -1.93 -6.61
CA LYS A 5 -12.08 -1.17 -5.68
C LYS A 5 -11.32 0.01 -5.05
N ILE A 6 -10.06 -0.20 -4.68
CA ILE A 6 -9.17 0.86 -4.16
C ILE A 6 -9.02 1.96 -5.22
N PHE A 7 -8.64 1.61 -6.45
CA PHE A 7 -8.46 2.56 -7.56
C PHE A 7 -9.75 3.32 -7.90
N LYS A 8 -10.90 2.64 -7.95
CA LYS A 8 -12.21 3.30 -8.17
C LYS A 8 -12.52 4.38 -7.12
N ARG A 9 -12.07 4.19 -5.87
CA ARG A 9 -12.27 5.16 -4.78
C ARG A 9 -11.32 6.37 -4.90
N VAL A 10 -10.06 6.13 -5.21
CA VAL A 10 -9.04 7.19 -5.19
C VAL A 10 -8.93 7.98 -6.50
N ALA A 11 -9.28 7.38 -7.64
CA ALA A 11 -9.20 8.03 -8.95
C ALA A 11 -10.12 9.25 -9.09
N LYS A 12 -11.15 9.35 -8.24
CA LYS A 12 -12.09 10.48 -8.20
C LYS A 12 -11.61 11.64 -7.32
N LYS A 13 -10.49 11.50 -6.59
CA LYS A 13 -10.01 12.53 -5.66
C LYS A 13 -9.17 13.58 -6.39
N LYS A 14 -9.31 14.86 -5.99
CA LYS A 14 -8.45 15.96 -6.46
C LYS A 14 -6.98 15.62 -6.16
N ASN A 15 -6.07 15.99 -7.06
CA ASN A 15 -4.63 15.73 -6.95
C ASN A 15 -4.26 14.23 -6.89
N PHE A 16 -5.07 13.37 -7.52
CA PHE A 16 -4.72 11.95 -7.65
C PHE A 16 -3.43 11.79 -8.48
N GLY A 17 -2.37 11.33 -7.82
CA GLY A 17 -1.08 11.12 -8.47
C GLY A 17 -0.90 9.67 -8.89
N ASN A 18 -1.55 9.21 -9.96
CA ASN A 18 -1.56 7.83 -10.49
C ASN A 18 -0.33 6.99 -10.08
N GLY A 19 0.86 7.35 -10.58
CA GLY A 19 2.10 6.60 -10.31
C GLY A 19 2.59 6.71 -8.86
N ARG A 20 2.49 7.89 -8.24
CA ARG A 20 2.82 8.07 -6.81
C ARG A 20 1.91 7.24 -5.92
N PHE A 21 0.63 7.18 -6.24
CA PHE A 21 -0.34 6.38 -5.53
C PHE A 21 -0.03 4.89 -5.67
N VAL A 22 0.21 4.41 -6.89
CA VAL A 22 0.58 3.00 -7.15
C VAL A 22 1.83 2.63 -6.35
N ARG A 23 2.86 3.48 -6.38
CA ARG A 23 4.11 3.26 -5.61
C ARG A 23 3.84 3.16 -4.12
N THR A 24 3.12 4.13 -3.54
CA THR A 24 2.78 4.10 -2.11
C THR A 24 1.93 2.89 -1.74
N LEU A 25 0.99 2.47 -2.60
CA LEU A 25 0.21 1.25 -2.40
C LEU A 25 1.09 0.00 -2.34
N LEU A 26 2.02 -0.15 -3.28
CA LEU A 26 2.95 -1.28 -3.30
C LEU A 26 3.92 -1.27 -2.11
N GLU A 27 4.45 -0.11 -1.73
CA GLU A 27 5.32 0.03 -0.55
C GLU A 27 4.62 -0.41 0.74
N GLN A 28 3.36 0.02 0.93
CA GLN A 28 2.59 -0.38 2.10
C GLN A 28 2.22 -1.86 2.06
N ALA A 29 1.90 -2.40 0.87
CA ALA A 29 1.62 -3.82 0.71
C ALA A 29 2.85 -4.70 0.98
N TRP A 30 4.04 -4.24 0.57
CA TRP A 30 5.30 -4.91 0.89
C TRP A 30 5.55 -4.97 2.39
N LEU A 31 5.36 -3.86 3.11
CA LEU A 31 5.48 -3.87 4.57
C LEU A 31 4.49 -4.83 5.23
N LYS A 32 3.24 -4.89 4.73
CA LYS A 32 2.23 -5.86 5.21
C LYS A 32 2.63 -7.30 4.94
N GLN A 33 3.10 -7.61 3.74
CA GLN A 33 3.60 -8.92 3.36
C GLN A 33 4.74 -9.35 4.31
N ALA A 34 5.71 -8.47 4.57
CA ALA A 34 6.80 -8.77 5.49
C ALA A 34 6.29 -9.07 6.91
N GLN A 35 5.35 -8.27 7.43
CA GLN A 35 4.73 -8.51 8.74
C GLN A 35 3.98 -9.86 8.79
N ARG A 36 3.26 -10.20 7.73
CA ARG A 36 2.56 -11.48 7.60
C ARG A 36 3.55 -12.63 7.61
N ILE A 37 4.60 -12.59 6.79
CA ILE A 37 5.62 -13.63 6.71
C ILE A 37 6.28 -13.84 8.08
N ILE A 38 6.68 -12.77 8.77
CA ILE A 38 7.28 -12.88 10.11
C ILE A 38 6.34 -13.60 11.07
N LYS A 39 5.04 -13.24 11.06
CA LYS A 39 4.03 -13.86 11.92
C LYS A 39 3.75 -15.32 11.55
N GLU A 40 3.67 -15.65 10.27
CA GLU A 40 3.40 -17.00 9.76
C GLU A 40 4.62 -17.93 9.93
N ALA A 41 5.83 -17.37 9.96
CA ALA A 41 7.08 -18.10 10.10
C ALA A 41 7.45 -18.45 11.55
N GLU A 42 6.67 -18.04 12.55
CA GLU A 42 6.88 -18.45 13.95
C GLU A 42 6.77 -19.98 14.08
N GLY A 43 7.92 -20.67 13.99
CA GLY A 43 8.05 -22.13 14.04
C GLY A 43 8.15 -22.84 12.69
N GLY A 44 8.25 -22.11 11.57
CA GLY A 44 8.30 -22.65 10.20
C GLY A 44 9.49 -22.16 9.36
N THR A 45 9.54 -22.59 8.09
CA THR A 45 10.52 -22.11 7.10
C THR A 45 9.87 -21.13 6.14
N VAL A 46 10.54 -20.01 5.86
CA VAL A 46 10.10 -19.04 4.84
C VAL A 46 10.53 -19.54 3.46
N THR A 47 9.58 -19.64 2.54
CA THR A 47 9.86 -20.06 1.16
C THR A 47 10.17 -18.86 0.26
N LYS A 48 10.72 -19.14 -0.93
CA LYS A 48 10.88 -18.10 -1.96
C LYS A 48 9.53 -17.54 -2.40
N GLU A 49 8.51 -18.39 -2.50
CA GLU A 49 7.16 -17.97 -2.91
C GLU A 49 6.55 -16.99 -1.92
N ASP A 50 6.79 -17.17 -0.61
CA ASP A 50 6.33 -16.23 0.42
C ASP A 50 6.89 -14.83 0.17
N LEU A 51 8.19 -14.75 -0.19
CA LEU A 51 8.90 -13.50 -0.43
C LEU A 51 8.53 -12.83 -1.76
N THR A 52 8.21 -13.61 -2.79
CA THR A 52 7.92 -13.07 -4.13
C THR A 52 6.44 -12.82 -4.40
N ASN A 53 5.54 -13.40 -3.61
CA ASN A 53 4.09 -13.32 -3.82
C ASN A 53 3.39 -12.49 -2.75
N PHE A 54 2.49 -11.63 -3.22
CA PHE A 54 1.53 -10.94 -2.37
C PHE A 54 0.25 -11.78 -2.21
N LYS A 55 -0.30 -11.77 -1.00
CA LYS A 55 -1.68 -12.17 -0.74
C LYS A 55 -2.61 -10.96 -0.85
N VAL A 56 -3.91 -11.19 -1.01
CA VAL A 56 -4.90 -10.10 -1.13
C VAL A 56 -4.90 -9.19 0.11
N GLU A 57 -4.78 -9.78 1.29
CA GLU A 57 -4.72 -9.09 2.59
C GLU A 57 -3.52 -8.14 2.72
N ASP A 58 -2.44 -8.38 1.97
CA ASP A 58 -1.28 -7.49 1.99
C ASP A 58 -1.67 -6.09 1.43
N PHE A 59 -2.72 -6.01 0.59
CA PHE A 59 -3.24 -4.75 0.04
C PHE A 59 -4.30 -4.06 0.91
N ASP A 60 -4.64 -4.59 2.09
CA ASP A 60 -5.54 -3.95 3.06
C ASP A 60 -4.83 -2.81 3.82
N VAL A 61 -4.46 -1.78 3.06
CA VAL A 61 -3.65 -0.64 3.52
C VAL A 61 -4.39 0.69 3.38
N ASN A 62 -4.09 1.62 4.29
CA ASN A 62 -4.85 2.87 4.48
C ASN A 62 -4.27 4.03 3.65
N VAL A 63 -4.11 3.82 2.34
CA VAL A 63 -3.39 4.73 1.41
C VAL A 63 -4.20 5.96 0.97
N ASP A 64 -5.48 6.00 1.27
CA ASP A 64 -6.40 7.05 0.85
C ASP A 64 -6.52 8.22 1.84
N LYS A 65 -5.98 8.08 3.06
CA LYS A 65 -6.02 9.11 4.13
C LYS A 65 -5.35 10.44 3.77
N ASN A 66 -4.40 10.43 2.84
CA ASN A 66 -3.59 11.60 2.49
C ASN A 66 -3.80 12.10 1.06
N ILE A 67 -4.69 11.46 0.29
CA ILE A 67 -4.98 11.87 -1.10
C ILE A 67 -5.95 13.05 -1.07
N GLY A 68 -5.58 14.13 -1.75
CA GLY A 68 -6.38 15.36 -1.83
C GLY A 68 -6.17 16.34 -0.67
N LYS A 69 -5.32 16.01 0.31
CA LYS A 69 -4.89 17.00 1.31
C LYS A 69 -3.90 17.96 0.68
N GLU A 70 -4.21 19.25 0.73
CA GLU A 70 -3.27 20.30 0.36
C GLU A 70 -2.16 20.35 1.42
N ARG A 71 -0.93 20.08 0.99
CA ARG A 71 0.25 20.30 1.83
C ARG A 71 0.78 21.68 1.49
N LYS A 72 0.85 22.58 2.47
CA LYS A 72 1.66 23.80 2.33
C LYS A 72 3.11 23.35 2.30
N LEU A 73 3.70 23.31 1.11
CA LEU A 73 5.12 23.05 0.90
C LEU A 73 5.80 24.41 0.80
N GLY A 74 6.66 24.72 1.78
CA GLY A 74 7.41 25.97 1.83
C GLY A 74 7.93 26.26 3.24
N PHE A 75 8.90 27.17 3.33
CA PHE A 75 9.25 27.81 4.60
C PHE A 75 8.15 28.81 4.92
N ILE A 76 7.50 28.64 6.08
CA ILE A 76 6.61 29.67 6.63
C ILE A 76 7.50 30.90 6.85
N ARG A 77 7.21 32.00 6.16
CA ARG A 77 7.85 33.29 6.42
C ARG A 77 7.06 34.01 7.50
#